data_AF-A0A6G6J867-F1
#
_entry.id   AF-A0A6G6J867-F1
#
_cell.length_a   1.000
_cell.length_b   1.000
_cell.length_c   1.000
_cell.angle_alpha   90.00
_cell.angle_beta   90.00
_cell.angle_gamma   90.00
#
_symmetry.space_group_name_H-M   'P 1'
#
loop_
_entity.id
_entity.type
_entity.pdbx_description
1 polymer ?
#
loop_
_entity_poly.entity_id
_entity_poly.type
_entity_poly.pdbx_seq_one_letter_code
_entity_poly.pdbx_strand_id
1 'polypeptide(L)'
;MQYQESQLLTYLAKAPVAVCTGLKEIPELVPGQILMNAARPLLGQQTFQGDFLRGRFYASLDPSDSISEVFARENLKLDGKVVFVVNQTQATELILDGCRYRAEYMAMEEEERWSILRDRISKLQDMAVEDFMEKLGKVASPQSAS
;
A
#
# COMPACT_ATOMS: atom_id res chain seq x y z
N MET A 1 3.99 1.83 -11.50
CA MET A 1 4.46 0.53 -11.01
C MET A 1 3.42 -0.50 -11.43
N GLN A 2 3.73 -1.37 -12.40
CA GLN A 2 2.83 -2.45 -12.81
C GLN A 2 3.23 -3.70 -12.02
N TYR A 3 2.35 -4.19 -11.16
CA TYR A 3 2.53 -5.47 -10.48
C TYR A 3 2.05 -6.57 -11.43
N GLN A 4 2.94 -7.36 -12.03
CA GLN A 4 2.55 -8.59 -12.72
C GLN A 4 1.95 -9.57 -11.70
N GLU A 5 0.89 -10.29 -12.08
CA GLU A 5 0.32 -11.36 -11.25
C GLU A 5 1.41 -12.39 -10.91
N SER A 6 1.85 -12.38 -9.66
CA SER A 6 2.74 -13.38 -9.08
C SER A 6 1.94 -14.33 -8.20
N GLN A 7 2.39 -15.57 -8.07
CA GLN A 7 1.81 -16.53 -7.12
C GLN A 7 1.80 -15.94 -5.69
N LEU A 8 2.82 -15.15 -5.35
CA LEU A 8 2.91 -14.45 -4.08
C LEU A 8 1.83 -13.39 -3.87
N LEU A 9 1.52 -12.56 -4.86
CA LEU A 9 0.43 -11.58 -4.76
C LEU A 9 -0.93 -12.27 -4.65
N THR A 10 -1.11 -13.39 -5.36
CA THR A 10 -2.33 -14.22 -5.25
C THR A 10 -2.45 -14.80 -3.83
N TYR A 11 -1.36 -15.31 -3.28
CA TYR A 11 -1.30 -15.78 -1.89
C TYR A 11 -1.63 -14.67 -0.88
N LEU A 12 -1.12 -13.45 -1.14
CA LEU A 12 -1.35 -12.28 -0.31
C LEU A 12 -2.69 -11.58 -0.56
N ALA A 13 -3.56 -12.08 -1.45
CA ALA A 13 -4.80 -11.39 -1.83
C ALA A 13 -5.68 -10.96 -0.64
N LYS A 14 -5.74 -11.78 0.41
CA LYS A 14 -6.50 -11.52 1.64
C LYS A 14 -5.67 -10.87 2.76
N ALA A 15 -4.39 -10.62 2.54
CA ALA A 15 -3.52 -9.99 3.52
C ALA A 15 -3.96 -8.53 3.76
N PRO A 16 -3.81 -8.01 4.98
CA PRO A 16 -4.11 -6.61 5.27
C PRO A 16 -3.05 -5.69 4.66
N VAL A 17 -3.50 -4.52 4.17
CA VAL A 17 -2.60 -3.49 3.66
C VAL A 17 -2.25 -2.42 4.69
N ALA A 18 -1.09 -1.81 4.52
CA ALA A 18 -0.70 -0.54 5.12
C ALA A 18 -0.44 0.49 4.02
N VAL A 19 -1.12 1.63 4.06
CA VAL A 19 -1.06 2.63 2.98
C VAL A 19 -0.40 3.90 3.49
N CYS A 20 0.52 4.49 2.74
CA CYS A 20 1.13 5.78 3.08
C CYS A 20 1.39 6.65 1.84
N THR A 21 1.51 7.95 2.05
CA THR A 21 1.82 8.93 0.98
C THR A 21 3.30 9.28 0.84
N GLY A 22 4.17 8.49 1.47
CA GLY A 22 5.60 8.67 1.42
C GLY A 22 6.30 7.78 2.43
N LEU A 23 7.46 7.27 2.05
CA LEU A 23 8.39 6.55 2.91
C LEU A 23 9.76 7.16 2.67
N LYS A 24 10.18 8.04 3.60
CA LYS A 24 11.41 8.81 3.46
C LYS A 24 12.67 8.01 3.79
N GLU A 25 12.54 6.90 4.51
CA GLU A 25 13.66 6.16 5.11
C GLU A 25 13.66 4.66 4.78
N ILE A 26 13.13 4.27 3.61
CA ILE A 26 13.27 2.89 3.14
C ILE A 26 14.47 2.82 2.18
N PRO A 27 15.53 2.03 2.49
CA PRO A 27 16.60 1.72 1.55
C PRO A 27 15.99 1.23 0.23
N GLU A 28 16.62 1.56 -0.91
CA GLU A 28 16.10 1.32 -2.27
C GLU A 28 15.33 0.00 -2.41
N LEU A 29 13.99 0.09 -2.28
CA LEU A 29 13.13 -1.04 -2.56
C LEU A 29 13.28 -1.34 -4.05
N VAL A 30 13.78 -2.53 -4.36
CA VAL A 30 13.93 -2.96 -5.75
C VAL A 30 12.54 -2.93 -6.41
N PRO A 31 12.35 -2.22 -7.53
CA PRO A 31 11.07 -2.16 -8.21
C PRO A 31 10.51 -3.55 -8.50
N GLY A 32 9.24 -3.77 -8.18
CA GLY A 32 8.57 -5.07 -8.34
C GLY A 32 8.63 -5.97 -7.11
N GLN A 33 9.44 -5.66 -6.09
CA GLN A 33 9.36 -6.34 -4.80
C GLN A 33 8.14 -5.91 -3.99
N ILE A 34 7.63 -6.83 -3.18
CA ILE A 34 6.56 -6.58 -2.22
C ILE A 34 7.20 -6.14 -0.91
N LEU A 35 6.70 -5.06 -0.34
CA LEU A 35 7.15 -4.56 0.95
C LEU A 35 6.14 -4.95 2.03
N MET A 36 6.63 -5.44 3.17
CA MET A 36 5.82 -5.70 4.36
C MET A 36 6.28 -4.86 5.55
N ASN A 37 5.36 -4.49 6.44
CA ASN A 37 5.64 -3.75 7.69
C ASN A 37 4.96 -4.39 8.90
N ALA A 38 5.65 -4.41 10.05
CA ALA A 38 5.11 -4.88 11.33
C ALA A 38 5.80 -4.24 12.55
N ALA A 39 5.17 -4.41 13.72
CA ALA A 39 5.74 -4.02 15.01
C ALA A 39 6.81 -5.00 15.52
N ARG A 40 6.89 -6.19 14.92
CA ARG A 40 7.87 -7.25 15.24
C ARG A 40 8.82 -7.47 14.06
N PRO A 41 10.06 -7.99 14.29
CA PRO A 41 10.97 -8.31 13.21
C PRO A 41 10.34 -9.24 12.15
N LEU A 42 10.58 -8.96 10.88
CA LEU A 42 10.03 -9.71 9.74
C LEU A 42 11.12 -10.50 9.01
N LEU A 43 10.70 -11.47 8.20
CA LEU A 43 11.54 -12.24 7.29
C LEU A 43 11.40 -11.71 5.86
N GLY A 44 12.49 -11.68 5.11
CA GLY A 44 12.50 -11.25 3.71
C GLY A 44 13.89 -11.37 3.09
N GLN A 45 14.00 -11.14 1.78
CA GLN A 45 15.29 -11.04 1.10
C GLN A 45 16.12 -9.87 1.65
N GLN A 46 15.44 -8.79 2.01
CA GLN A 46 16.04 -7.68 2.75
C GLN A 46 15.15 -7.31 3.93
N THR A 47 15.76 -6.93 5.05
CA THR A 47 15.07 -6.45 6.24
C THR A 47 15.71 -5.17 6.73
N PHE A 48 14.91 -4.22 7.17
CA PHE A 48 15.41 -2.96 7.71
C PHE A 48 14.46 -2.39 8.75
N GLN A 49 14.93 -1.34 9.43
CA GLN A 49 14.12 -0.55 10.35
C GLN A 49 13.96 0.85 9.79
N GLY A 50 12.80 1.46 10.03
CA GLY A 50 12.53 2.84 9.60
C GLY A 50 11.40 3.46 10.40
N ASP A 51 10.85 4.53 9.85
CA ASP A 51 9.73 5.26 10.44
C ASP A 51 8.56 4.34 10.81
N PHE A 52 7.92 4.67 11.93
CA PHE A 52 6.75 3.97 12.39
C PHE A 52 5.56 4.24 11.48
N LEU A 53 5.15 3.26 10.69
CA LEU A 53 3.90 3.28 9.92
C LEU A 53 2.81 2.49 10.65
N ARG A 54 2.96 1.17 10.74
CA ARG A 54 2.22 0.28 11.68
C ARG A 54 3.17 -0.35 12.70
N GLY A 55 4.42 -0.49 12.30
CA GLY A 55 5.56 -0.71 13.16
C GLY A 55 6.83 -0.20 12.50
N ARG A 56 7.97 -0.52 13.09
CA ARG A 56 9.27 -0.06 12.63
C ARG A 56 10.03 -1.07 11.77
N PHE A 57 9.57 -2.32 11.70
CA PHE A 57 10.27 -3.38 10.98
C PHE A 57 9.67 -3.57 9.60
N TYR A 58 10.54 -3.67 8.61
CA TYR A 58 10.17 -3.85 7.23
C TYR A 58 10.92 -5.03 6.62
N ALA A 59 10.29 -5.68 5.65
CA ALA A 59 10.90 -6.73 4.85
C ALA A 59 10.48 -6.60 3.39
N SER A 60 11.43 -6.77 2.46
CA SER A 60 11.13 -6.89 1.04
C SER A 60 11.08 -8.37 0.62
N LEU A 61 10.12 -8.68 -0.23
CA LEU A 61 9.82 -10.01 -0.73
C LEU A 61 9.90 -9.99 -2.26
N ASP A 62 10.76 -10.82 -2.84
CA ASP A 62 10.84 -10.99 -4.29
C ASP A 62 9.76 -11.97 -4.76
N PRO A 63 8.77 -11.54 -5.58
CA PRO A 63 7.70 -12.41 -6.03
C PRO A 63 8.13 -13.55 -6.96
N SER A 64 9.33 -13.46 -7.53
CA SER A 64 9.93 -14.52 -8.37
C SER A 64 10.67 -15.58 -7.57
N ASP A 65 10.98 -15.31 -6.29
CA ASP A 65 11.67 -16.23 -5.41
C ASP A 65 10.67 -17.11 -4.65
N SER A 66 10.81 -18.43 -4.83
CA SER A 66 9.97 -19.44 -4.20
C SER A 66 9.92 -19.37 -2.67
N ILE A 67 10.97 -18.86 -2.01
CA ILE A 67 10.98 -18.76 -0.54
C ILE A 67 10.08 -17.62 -0.03
N SER A 68 9.72 -16.66 -0.89
CA SER A 68 8.96 -15.47 -0.47
C SER A 68 7.56 -15.80 0.03
N GLU A 69 6.94 -16.90 -0.42
CA GLU A 69 5.67 -17.37 0.16
C GLU A 69 5.84 -17.82 1.62
N VAL A 70 6.96 -18.48 1.94
CA VAL A 70 7.30 -18.87 3.32
C VAL A 70 7.48 -17.63 4.19
N PHE A 71 8.23 -16.63 3.70
CA PHE A 71 8.40 -15.36 4.40
C PHE A 71 7.06 -14.63 4.61
N ALA A 72 6.24 -14.53 3.57
CA ALA A 72 4.91 -13.94 3.66
C ALA A 72 4.05 -14.64 4.72
N ARG A 73 4.01 -15.98 4.71
CA ARG A 73 3.25 -16.76 5.69
C ARG A 73 3.68 -16.49 7.12
N GLU A 74 4.99 -16.50 7.40
CA GLU A 74 5.48 -16.24 8.76
C GLU A 74 5.27 -14.77 9.16
N ASN A 75 5.46 -13.83 8.23
CA ASN A 75 5.22 -12.40 8.47
C ASN A 75 3.75 -12.10 8.81
N LEU A 76 2.80 -12.77 8.17
CA LEU A 76 1.37 -12.62 8.47
C LEU A 76 1.05 -13.04 9.91
N LYS A 77 1.72 -14.08 10.45
CA LYS A 77 1.59 -14.47 11.87
C LYS A 77 2.13 -13.41 12.83
N LEU A 78 2.99 -12.53 12.34
CA LEU A 78 3.62 -11.43 13.09
C LEU A 78 2.88 -10.10 12.92
N ASP A 79 1.62 -10.14 12.49
CA ASP A 79 0.77 -8.97 12.19
C ASP A 79 1.33 -8.12 11.03
N GLY A 80 2.10 -8.76 10.14
CA GLY A 80 2.70 -8.14 8.95
C GLY A 80 1.65 -7.71 7.94
N LYS A 81 1.86 -6.53 7.35
CA LYS A 81 0.96 -5.93 6.37
C LYS A 81 1.68 -5.57 5.10
N VAL A 82 1.01 -5.71 3.98
CA VAL A 82 1.56 -5.33 2.66
C VAL A 82 1.52 -3.81 2.53
N VAL A 83 2.68 -3.20 2.28
CA VAL A 83 2.83 -1.75 2.22
C VAL A 83 2.58 -1.26 0.80
N PHE A 84 1.67 -0.30 0.67
CA PHE A 84 1.43 0.45 -0.56
C PHE A 84 1.82 1.91 -0.36
N VAL A 85 2.79 2.37 -1.16
CA VAL A 85 3.19 3.77 -1.23
C VAL A 85 2.49 4.41 -2.42
N VAL A 86 1.62 5.35 -2.15
CA VAL A 86 0.86 6.11 -3.16
C VAL A 86 1.27 7.56 -3.10
N ASN A 87 1.13 8.32 -4.19
CA ASN A 87 1.31 9.77 -4.10
C ASN A 87 0.05 10.45 -3.53
N GLN A 88 0.15 11.75 -3.21
CA GLN A 88 -0.94 12.54 -2.65
C GLN A 88 -2.19 12.56 -3.55
N THR A 89 -2.00 12.65 -4.86
CA THR A 89 -3.09 12.63 -5.85
C THR A 89 -3.83 11.29 -5.81
N GLN A 90 -3.10 10.18 -5.86
CA GLN A 90 -3.66 8.82 -5.77
C GLN A 90 -4.36 8.59 -4.42
N ALA A 91 -3.75 9.02 -3.31
CA ALA A 91 -4.37 8.91 -1.99
C ALA A 91 -5.69 9.69 -1.93
N THR A 92 -5.72 10.91 -2.47
CA THR A 92 -6.93 11.73 -2.56
C THR A 92 -8.02 11.01 -3.34
N GLU A 93 -7.67 10.49 -4.52
CA GLU A 93 -8.58 9.73 -5.38
C GLU A 93 -9.14 8.49 -4.67
N LEU A 94 -8.28 7.73 -4.00
CA LEU A 94 -8.69 6.59 -3.18
C LEU A 94 -9.61 7.03 -2.03
N ILE A 95 -9.28 8.09 -1.29
CA ILE A 95 -10.09 8.55 -0.16
C ILE A 95 -11.48 9.01 -0.63
N LEU A 96 -11.58 9.59 -1.83
CA LEU A 96 -12.82 10.14 -2.38
C LEU A 96 -13.63 9.13 -3.21
N ASP A 97 -13.13 7.93 -3.46
CA ASP A 97 -13.89 6.87 -4.12
C ASP A 97 -15.17 6.53 -3.33
N GLY A 98 -16.32 6.58 -4.00
CA GLY A 98 -17.64 6.42 -3.37
C GLY A 98 -18.05 7.56 -2.40
N CYS A 99 -17.29 8.66 -2.32
CA CYS A 99 -17.61 9.78 -1.44
C CYS A 99 -18.74 10.64 -2.03
N ARG A 100 -19.82 10.82 -1.26
CA ARG A 100 -20.97 11.67 -1.64
C ARG A 100 -20.57 13.11 -2.01
N TYR A 101 -19.56 13.65 -1.33
CA TYR A 101 -19.13 15.05 -1.48
C TYR A 101 -17.87 15.20 -2.33
N ARG A 102 -17.64 14.26 -3.25
CA ARG A 102 -16.42 14.25 -4.07
C ARG A 102 -16.26 15.55 -4.87
N ALA A 103 -17.33 16.05 -5.48
CA ALA A 103 -17.26 17.26 -6.31
C ALA A 103 -16.84 18.49 -5.50
N GLU A 104 -17.36 18.62 -4.29
CA GLU A 104 -17.06 19.71 -3.37
C GLU A 104 -15.60 19.67 -2.91
N TYR A 105 -15.07 18.48 -2.60
CA TYR A 105 -13.65 18.34 -2.28
C TYR A 105 -12.76 18.62 -3.48
N MET A 106 -13.13 18.18 -4.68
CA MET A 106 -12.34 18.39 -5.90
C MET A 106 -12.36 19.84 -6.41
N ALA A 107 -13.31 20.66 -5.96
CA ALA A 107 -13.37 22.10 -6.24
C ALA A 107 -12.42 22.93 -5.35
N MET A 108 -11.88 22.35 -4.27
CA MET A 108 -10.90 22.99 -3.41
C MET A 108 -9.49 22.95 -4.03
N GLU A 109 -8.64 23.89 -3.63
CA GLU A 109 -7.22 23.86 -3.95
C GLU A 109 -6.54 22.61 -3.37
N GLU A 110 -5.52 22.10 -4.05
CA GLU A 110 -4.94 20.78 -3.76
C GLU A 110 -4.41 20.65 -2.33
N GLU A 111 -3.71 21.66 -1.84
CA GLU A 111 -3.14 21.68 -0.49
C GLU A 111 -4.21 21.79 0.59
N GLU A 112 -5.24 22.62 0.37
CA GLU A 112 -6.38 22.73 1.29
C GLU A 112 -7.13 21.41 1.37
N ARG A 113 -7.47 20.83 0.21
CA ARG A 113 -8.08 19.51 0.08
C ARG A 113 -7.27 18.45 0.82
N TRP A 114 -5.96 18.42 0.63
CA TRP A 114 -5.10 17.44 1.28
C TRP A 114 -5.05 17.62 2.80
N SER A 115 -4.97 18.86 3.28
CA SER A 115 -4.97 19.14 4.73
C SER A 115 -6.20 18.57 5.45
N ILE A 116 -7.35 18.53 4.77
CA ILE A 116 -8.61 17.98 5.28
C ILE A 116 -8.68 16.46 5.11
N LEU A 117 -8.18 15.93 3.99
CA LEU A 117 -8.35 14.52 3.64
C LEU A 117 -7.26 13.61 4.19
N ARG A 118 -6.05 14.12 4.48
CA ARG A 118 -4.89 13.28 4.83
C ARG A 118 -5.16 12.27 5.95
N ASP A 119 -5.92 12.65 6.97
CA ASP A 119 -6.21 11.78 8.13
C ASP A 119 -7.14 10.61 7.76
N ARG A 120 -7.87 10.74 6.64
CA ARG A 120 -8.75 9.69 6.10
C ARG A 120 -7.98 8.57 5.41
N ILE A 121 -6.65 8.67 5.25
CA ILE A 121 -5.81 7.55 4.81
C ILE A 121 -5.93 6.35 5.75
N SER A 122 -6.30 6.59 7.03
CA SER A 122 -6.65 5.56 8.01
C SER A 122 -7.75 4.62 7.53
N LYS A 123 -8.68 5.08 6.67
CA LYS A 123 -9.77 4.27 6.11
C LYS A 123 -9.31 3.26 5.06
N LEU A 124 -8.11 3.44 4.51
CA LEU A 124 -7.52 2.53 3.53
C LEU A 124 -6.67 1.44 4.20
N GLN A 125 -6.33 1.61 5.48
CA GLN A 125 -5.57 0.63 6.22
C GLN A 125 -6.40 -0.64 6.42
N ASP A 126 -5.73 -1.77 6.57
CA ASP A 126 -6.34 -3.04 6.96
C ASP A 126 -7.33 -3.63 5.94
N MET A 127 -7.52 -2.98 4.78
CA MET A 127 -8.21 -3.58 3.63
C MET A 127 -7.44 -4.81 3.12
N ALA A 128 -8.14 -5.75 2.50
CA ALA A 128 -7.47 -6.85 1.80
C ALA A 128 -6.68 -6.32 0.59
N VAL A 129 -5.55 -6.93 0.28
CA VAL A 129 -4.71 -6.57 -0.87
C VAL A 129 -5.52 -6.55 -2.16
N GLU A 130 -6.35 -7.56 -2.43
CA GLU A 130 -7.15 -7.63 -3.66
C GLU A 130 -8.14 -6.46 -3.77
N ASP A 131 -8.85 -6.12 -2.68
CA ASP A 131 -9.81 -5.03 -2.65
C ASP A 131 -9.10 -3.69 -2.84
N PHE A 132 -7.96 -3.52 -2.18
CA PHE A 132 -7.13 -2.33 -2.33
C PHE A 132 -6.56 -2.20 -3.74
N MET A 133 -6.10 -3.30 -4.35
CA MET A 133 -5.58 -3.30 -5.72
C MET A 133 -6.67 -3.01 -6.75
N GLU A 134 -7.89 -3.55 -6.60
CA GLU A 134 -9.02 -3.21 -7.46
C GLU A 134 -9.30 -1.70 -7.38
N LYS A 135 -9.33 -1.17 -6.16
CA LYS A 135 -9.55 0.26 -5.91
C LYS A 135 -8.43 1.13 -6.46
N LEU A 136 -7.18 0.69 -6.34
CA LEU A 136 -6.00 1.34 -6.91
C LEU A 136 -6.04 1.32 -8.44
N GLY A 137 -6.47 0.23 -9.05
CA GLY A 137 -6.62 0.09 -10.50
C GLY A 137 -7.62 1.07 -11.10
N LYS A 138 -8.74 1.33 -10.38
CA LYS A 138 -9.76 2.31 -10.77
C LYS A 138 -9.23 3.74 -10.80
N VAL A 139 -8.32 4.10 -9.90
CA VAL A 139 -7.75 5.46 -9.82
C VAL A 139 -6.47 5.62 -10.66
N ALA A 140 -5.73 4.55 -10.90
CA ALA A 140 -4.51 4.57 -11.72
C ALA A 140 -4.82 4.58 -13.23
N SER A 141 -6.00 4.10 -13.62
CA SER A 141 -6.54 4.22 -14.97
C SER A 141 -7.45 5.44 -15.00
N PRO A 142 -6.98 6.65 -15.37
CA PRO A 142 -7.93 7.72 -15.65
C PRO A 142 -8.81 7.21 -16.78
N GLN A 143 -10.13 7.19 -16.53
CA GLN A 143 -11.10 6.91 -17.58
C GLN A 143 -10.76 7.80 -18.78
N SER A 144 -10.35 7.16 -19.87
CA SER A 144 -10.64 7.62 -21.22
C SER A 144 -12.16 7.63 -21.37
N ALA A 145 -12.80 8.65 -20.79
CA ALA A 145 -14.16 9.02 -21.10
C ALA A 145 -14.08 9.96 -22.31
N SER A 146 -14.20 9.35 -23.50
CA SER A 146 -14.58 10.03 -24.74
C SER A 146 -16.08 9.86 -24.94
#